data_AF-A0AAU1MHW9-F1
#
_entry.id   AF-A0AAU1MHW9-F1
#
_cell.length_a   1.000
_cell.length_b   1.000
_cell.length_c   1.000
_cell.angle_alpha   90.00
_cell.angle_beta   90.00
_cell.angle_gamma   90.00
#
_symmetry.space_group_name_H-M   'P 1'
#
loop_
_entity.id
_entity.type
_entity.pdbx_description
1 polymer ?
#
loop_
_entity_poly.entity_id
_entity_poly.type
_entity_poly.pdbx_seq_one_letter_code
_entity_poly.pdbx_strand_id
1 'polypeptide(L)'
;MPKPASFTAWLKTRTDQHNAIGDLARDVSADPDWPSRKGRQGRLDYLEEECGAVRAAIEALDRAWDQYEAYISSPVRSARCGT
;
A
#
# COMPACT_ATOMS: atom_id res chain seq x y z
N MET A 1 6.61 1.96 16.73
CA MET A 1 6.31 0.82 15.83
C MET A 1 7.36 0.79 14.74
N PRO A 2 7.91 -0.37 14.37
CA PRO A 2 8.85 -0.45 13.25
C PRO A 2 8.16 0.04 11.98
N LYS A 3 8.88 0.80 11.14
CA LYS A 3 8.36 1.19 9.83
C LYS A 3 8.09 -0.10 9.03
N PRO A 4 6.93 -0.24 8.38
CA PRO A 4 6.66 -1.39 7.51
C PRO A 4 7.77 -1.50 6.46
N ALA A 5 8.36 -2.70 6.36
CA ALA A 5 9.50 -2.97 5.49
C ALA A 5 9.12 -3.04 3.99
N SER A 6 7.82 -3.10 3.68
CA SER A 6 7.32 -3.19 2.31
C SER A 6 5.99 -2.45 2.15
N PHE A 7 5.69 -2.06 0.90
CA PHE A 7 4.42 -1.46 0.54
C PHE A 7 3.23 -2.30 0.99
N THR A 8 3.28 -3.62 0.83
CA THR A 8 2.17 -4.50 1.26
C THR A 8 1.99 -4.48 2.77
N ALA A 9 3.08 -4.50 3.55
CA ALA A 9 2.97 -4.40 5.00
C ALA A 9 2.37 -3.06 5.42
N TRP A 10 2.75 -1.97 4.75
CA TRP A 10 2.17 -0.64 4.97
C TRP A 10 0.69 -0.56 4.55
N LEU A 11 0.33 -1.17 3.42
CA LEU A 11 -1.04 -1.17 2.91
C LEU A 11 -1.95 -1.95 3.87
N LYS A 12 -1.49 -3.08 4.39
CA LYS A 12 -2.24 -3.89 5.36
C LYS A 12 -2.50 -3.17 6.70
N THR A 13 -1.79 -2.10 7.04
CA THR A 13 -2.15 -1.29 8.23
C THR A 13 -3.29 -0.32 7.98
N ARG A 14 -3.84 -0.27 6.76
CA ARG A 14 -4.89 0.68 6.34
C ARG A 14 -6.24 0.03 6.08
N THR A 15 -6.43 -1.22 6.51
CA THR A 15 -7.69 -1.97 6.37
C THR A 15 -8.88 -1.27 7.03
N ASP A 16 -8.62 -0.47 8.07
CA ASP A 16 -9.66 0.27 8.81
C ASP A 16 -10.10 1.57 8.11
N GLN A 17 -9.50 1.93 6.96
CA GLN A 17 -9.92 3.11 6.22
C GLN A 17 -11.20 2.81 5.42
N HIS A 18 -12.19 3.69 5.52
CA HIS A 18 -13.44 3.62 4.74
C HIS A 18 -13.30 4.43 3.43
N ASN A 19 -12.27 4.13 2.66
CA ASN A 19 -11.98 4.75 1.37
C ASN A 19 -11.43 3.69 0.40
N ALA A 20 -11.25 4.06 -0.87
CA ALA A 20 -10.77 3.13 -1.90
C ALA A 20 -9.42 2.45 -1.55
N ILE A 21 -8.55 3.10 -0.76
CA ILE A 21 -7.28 2.52 -0.32
C ILE A 21 -7.49 1.47 0.77
N GLY A 22 -8.43 1.72 1.69
CA GLY A 22 -8.79 0.75 2.72
C GLY A 22 -9.58 -0.44 2.17
N ASP A 23 -10.40 -0.22 1.14
CA ASP A 23 -11.05 -1.29 0.39
C ASP A 23 -9.98 -2.17 -0.28
N LEU A 24 -9.05 -1.56 -1.03
CA LEU A 24 -7.91 -2.27 -1.62
C LEU A 24 -7.06 -2.99 -0.55
N ALA A 25 -6.84 -2.39 0.62
CA ALA A 25 -6.09 -3.01 1.70
C ALA A 25 -6.79 -4.26 2.24
N ARG A 26 -8.13 -4.25 2.34
CA ARG A 26 -8.92 -5.42 2.75
C ARG A 26 -8.85 -6.51 1.69
N ASP A 27 -8.98 -6.17 0.41
CA ASP A 27 -8.88 -7.12 -0.70
C ASP A 27 -7.49 -7.78 -0.73
N VAL A 28 -6.42 -7.00 -0.68
CA VAL A 28 -5.03 -7.47 -0.62
C VAL A 28 -4.72 -8.27 0.66
N SER A 29 -5.43 -8.00 1.76
CA SER A 29 -5.27 -8.78 2.98
C SER A 29 -5.97 -10.14 2.91
N ALA A 30 -7.07 -10.22 2.15
CA ALA A 30 -7.83 -11.45 1.94
C ALA A 30 -7.27 -12.30 0.78
N ASP A 31 -6.50 -11.69 -0.15
CA ASP A 31 -5.90 -12.35 -1.30
C ASP A 31 -4.56 -13.04 -0.95
N PRO A 32 -4.50 -14.39 -0.96
CA PRO A 32 -3.26 -15.14 -0.73
C PRO A 32 -2.31 -15.13 -1.93
N ASP A 33 -2.82 -14.93 -3.14
CA ASP A 33 -2.06 -14.92 -4.41
C ASP A 33 -1.47 -13.53 -4.71
N TRP A 34 -1.82 -12.53 -3.90
CA TRP A 34 -1.30 -11.17 -4.02
C TRP A 34 0.23 -11.14 -4.13
N PRO A 35 0.80 -10.50 -5.18
CA PRO A 35 2.23 -10.48 -5.45
C PRO A 35 3.00 -9.50 -4.52
N SER A 36 3.01 -9.79 -3.22
CA SER A 36 3.59 -8.96 -2.15
C SER A 36 5.08 -8.63 -2.34
N ARG A 37 5.82 -9.50 -3.04
CA ARG A 37 7.26 -9.37 -3.31
C ARG A 37 7.60 -8.65 -4.63
N LYS A 38 6.64 -8.40 -5.52
CA LYS A 38 6.88 -7.71 -6.81
C LYS A 38 6.97 -6.19 -6.61
N GLY A 39 7.54 -5.45 -7.56
CA GLY A 39 7.49 -3.97 -7.56
C GLY A 39 6.09 -3.43 -7.82
N ARG A 40 5.95 -2.10 -7.99
CA ARG A 40 4.68 -1.45 -8.36
C ARG A 40 4.08 -2.04 -9.63
N GLN A 41 4.89 -2.12 -10.69
CA GLN A 41 4.45 -2.61 -12.00
C GLN A 41 3.88 -4.03 -11.92
N GLY A 42 4.61 -4.96 -11.31
CA GLY A 42 4.13 -6.35 -11.20
C GLY A 42 2.89 -6.55 -10.32
N ARG A 43 2.44 -5.53 -9.56
CA ARG A 43 1.16 -5.52 -8.85
C ARG A 43 0.06 -4.87 -9.69
N LEU A 44 0.41 -3.85 -10.49
CA LEU A 44 -0.49 -3.29 -11.50
C LEU A 44 -0.86 -4.35 -12.53
N ASP A 45 0.13 -5.05 -13.08
CA ASP A 45 -0.09 -6.12 -14.06
C ASP A 45 -1.00 -7.22 -13.49
N TYR A 46 -0.81 -7.60 -12.22
CA TYR A 46 -1.69 -8.58 -11.55
C TYR A 46 -3.13 -8.08 -11.42
N LEU A 47 -3.33 -6.81 -11.04
CA LEU A 47 -4.66 -6.23 -10.95
C LEU A 47 -5.32 -6.14 -12.34
N GLU A 48 -4.58 -5.71 -13.36
CA GLU A 48 -5.08 -5.57 -14.72
C GLU A 48 -5.38 -6.91 -15.38
N GLU A 49 -4.48 -7.90 -15.27
CA GLU A 49 -4.55 -9.15 -16.02
C GLU A 49 -5.28 -10.27 -15.26
N GLU A 50 -5.02 -10.45 -13.97
CA GLU A 50 -5.52 -11.62 -13.21
C GLU A 50 -6.85 -11.34 -12.51
N CYS A 51 -7.04 -10.13 -11.98
CA CYS A 51 -8.29 -9.76 -11.31
C CYS A 51 -9.31 -9.09 -12.24
N GLY A 52 -8.93 -8.70 -13.47
CA GLY A 52 -9.74 -7.83 -14.31
C GLY A 52 -10.17 -6.56 -13.57
N ALA A 53 -9.26 -6.03 -12.75
CA ALA A 53 -9.60 -5.08 -11.71
C ALA A 53 -10.23 -3.83 -12.31
N VAL A 54 -11.31 -3.38 -11.68
CA VAL A 54 -11.97 -2.15 -12.06
C VAL A 54 -10.96 -1.00 -11.95
N ARG A 55 -11.07 -0.01 -12.83
CA ARG A 55 -10.21 1.19 -12.85
C ARG A 55 -10.03 1.83 -11.47
N ALA A 56 -11.03 1.73 -10.59
CA ALA A 56 -10.96 2.21 -9.21
C ALA A 56 -9.88 1.52 -8.34
N ALA A 57 -9.61 0.22 -8.53
CA ALA A 57 -8.58 -0.50 -7.79
C ALA A 57 -7.17 -0.11 -8.27
N ILE A 58 -7.00 0.11 -9.57
CA ILE A 58 -5.76 0.63 -10.16
C ILE A 58 -5.48 2.04 -9.64
N GLU A 59 -6.47 2.93 -9.69
CA GLU A 59 -6.38 4.29 -9.13
C GLU A 59 -6.11 4.28 -7.62
N ALA A 60 -6.69 3.33 -6.88
CA ALA A 60 -6.44 3.17 -5.45
C ALA A 60 -4.99 2.71 -5.17
N LEU A 61 -4.46 1.77 -5.96
CA LEU A 61 -3.08 1.32 -5.85
C LEU A 61 -2.11 2.47 -6.12
N ASP A 62 -2.38 3.26 -7.15
CA ASP A 62 -1.58 4.42 -7.55
C ASP A 62 -1.48 5.45 -6.40
N ARG A 63 -2.64 5.87 -5.88
CA ARG A 63 -2.72 6.79 -4.74
C ARG A 63 -2.10 6.23 -3.46
N ALA A 64 -2.23 4.92 -3.25
CA ALA A 64 -1.60 4.26 -2.12
C ALA A 64 -0.08 4.28 -2.26
N TRP A 65 0.45 4.09 -3.47
CA TRP A 65 1.89 4.11 -3.74
C TRP A 65 2.50 5.48 -3.46
N ASP A 66 1.88 6.57 -3.94
CA ASP A 66 2.32 7.93 -3.67
C ASP A 66 2.37 8.24 -2.15
N GLN A 67 1.34 7.80 -1.42
CA GLN A 67 1.30 7.94 0.04
C GLN A 67 2.37 7.11 0.75
N TYR A 68 2.70 5.93 0.22
CA TYR A 68 3.78 5.12 0.74
C TYR A 68 5.15 5.74 0.47
N GLU A 69 5.38 6.27 -0.73
CA GLU A 69 6.60 7.01 -1.07
C GLU A 69 6.78 8.24 -0.19
N ALA A 70 5.71 9.02 0.02
CA ALA A 70 5.71 10.12 0.98
C ALA A 70 6.00 9.64 2.41
N TYR A 71 5.45 8.48 2.82
CA TYR A 71 5.68 7.91 4.15
C TYR A 71 7.13 7.47 4.38
N ILE A 72 7.78 6.86 3.39
CA ILE A 72 9.18 6.44 3.49
C ILE A 72 10.16 7.60 3.29
N SER A 73 9.79 8.58 2.45
CA SER A 73 10.57 9.79 2.19
C SER A 73 10.46 10.80 3.33
N SER A 74 9.36 10.76 4.11
CA SER A 74 9.21 11.61 5.28
C SER A 74 10.33 11.28 6.28
N PRO A 75 11.27 12.22 6.51
CA PRO A 75 12.19 12.07 7.62
C PRO A 75 11.30 12.06 8.85
N VAL A 76 11.36 10.97 9.62
CA VAL A 76 10.90 11.02 11.01
C VAL A 76 11.60 12.25 11.56
N ARG A 77 10.87 13.34 11.86
CA ARG A 77 11.37 14.39 12.73
C ARG A 77 11.70 13.64 14.00
N SER A 78 12.97 13.27 14.13
CA SER A 78 13.57 12.82 15.36
C SER A 78 13.34 13.99 16.30
N ALA A 79 12.26 13.88 17.06
CA ALA A 79 12.03 14.68 18.24
C ALA A 79 13.15 14.28 19.21
N ARG A 80 14.33 14.86 18.99
CA ARG A 80 15.37 14.91 19.99
C ARG A 80 14.92 16.02 20.95
N CYS A 81 14.09 15.64 21.93
CA CYS A 81 14.18 16.26 23.24
C CYS A 81 15.62 16.07 23.73
N GLY A 82 16.26 17.15 24.18
CA GLY A 82 17.61 17.08 24.71
C GLY A 82 18.11 18.43 25.19
N THR A 83 17.66 18.78 26.40
CA THR A 83 18.24 19.67 27.43
C THR A 83 18.81 21.03 27.03
#